data_AF-K0G391-F1
#
_entry.id   AF-K0G391-F1
#
_cell.length_a   1.000
_cell.length_b   1.000
_cell.length_c   1.000
_cell.angle_alpha   90.00
_cell.angle_beta   90.00
_cell.angle_gamma   90.00
#
_symmetry.space_group_name_H-M   'P 1'
#
loop_
_entity.id
_entity.type
_entity.pdbx_description
1 polymer ?
#
loop_
_entity_poly.entity_id
_entity_poly.type
_entity_poly.pdbx_seq_one_letter_code
_entity_poly.pdbx_strand_id
1 'polypeptide(L)'
;MAKSQDYYNKLPDCSIVDYELIPLPEACLLWCGVSFEDLADEVKLLTNISQSIYKHPYIPCLEKKTRVINRAINEGKLRVVREHGEGGEIITDYLGNIKRDNKGNPLIDHVAYDRRHFWIKDLKAFISENFPNDRPKTIFYDEELKPSVNVEDNLKLQAKINELQITLASEQSKIRDYELAMQSLSHQTQLAKTAQQDAEERLERGRELYRQLQTAYNQLKLPPESNINLDNTLYLLGEVINAVKSKHKQWTQSAIIDEIFTLRQGKSITGLEQRTIEEYFSNANKRLKAK
;
A
#
# COMPACT_ATOMS: atom_id res chain seq x y z
N MET A 1 -32.18 -76.12 -39.75
CA MET A 1 -30.99 -76.01 -40.62
C MET A 1 -30.06 -74.99 -40.00
N ALA A 2 -28.83 -75.39 -39.65
CA ALA A 2 -27.82 -74.45 -39.16
C ALA A 2 -27.36 -73.57 -40.33
N LYS A 3 -27.14 -72.28 -40.07
CA LYS A 3 -26.64 -71.34 -41.09
C LYS A 3 -25.15 -71.60 -41.34
N SER A 4 -24.68 -71.35 -42.57
CA SER A 4 -23.28 -71.60 -42.98
C SER A 4 -22.32 -70.52 -42.45
N GLN A 5 -21.04 -70.84 -42.33
CA GLN A 5 -19.99 -69.89 -41.90
C GLN A 5 -19.97 -68.61 -42.76
N ASP A 6 -20.19 -68.76 -44.06
CA ASP A 6 -20.29 -67.66 -45.03
C ASP A 6 -21.44 -66.68 -44.73
N TYR A 7 -22.52 -67.13 -44.10
CA TYR A 7 -23.60 -66.23 -43.67
C TYR A 7 -23.12 -65.31 -42.55
N TYR A 8 -22.34 -65.84 -41.60
CA TYR A 8 -21.82 -65.07 -40.47
C TYR A 8 -20.72 -64.10 -40.88
N ASN A 9 -19.85 -64.50 -41.82
CA ASN A 9 -18.79 -63.64 -42.36
C ASN A 9 -19.32 -62.49 -43.25
N LYS A 10 -20.59 -62.55 -43.65
CA LYS A 10 -21.29 -61.50 -44.43
C LYS A 10 -22.14 -60.58 -43.56
N LEU A 11 -22.25 -60.85 -42.26
CA LEU A 11 -22.87 -59.89 -41.35
C LEU A 11 -22.00 -58.63 -41.35
N PRO A 12 -22.61 -57.43 -41.41
CA PRO A 12 -21.85 -56.20 -41.26
C PRO A 12 -21.03 -56.29 -39.98
N ASP A 13 -19.80 -55.79 -40.03
CA ASP A 13 -18.94 -55.74 -38.86
C ASP A 13 -19.74 -55.04 -37.77
N CYS A 14 -19.93 -55.70 -36.63
CA CYS A 14 -20.71 -55.17 -35.51
C CYS A 14 -19.89 -54.10 -34.77
N SER A 15 -19.21 -53.23 -35.53
CA SER A 15 -18.57 -52.04 -35.03
C SER A 15 -19.68 -51.03 -34.77
N ILE A 16 -20.39 -51.25 -33.66
CA ILE A 16 -20.99 -50.15 -32.92
C ILE A 16 -19.79 -49.35 -32.40
N VAL A 17 -19.17 -48.54 -33.28
CA VAL A 17 -18.03 -47.66 -32.94
C VAL A 17 -18.49 -46.54 -32.00
N ASP A 18 -19.80 -46.39 -31.83
CA ASP A 18 -20.37 -45.64 -30.73
C ASP A 18 -20.50 -46.58 -29.53
N TYR A 19 -19.39 -46.87 -28.83
CA TYR A 19 -19.50 -47.31 -27.44
C TYR A 19 -20.19 -46.18 -26.69
N GLU A 20 -21.52 -46.14 -26.70
CA GLU A 20 -22.28 -45.15 -25.95
C GLU A 20 -21.84 -45.20 -24.49
N LEU A 21 -21.48 -46.41 -24.01
CA LEU A 21 -20.95 -46.70 -22.70
C LEU A 21 -19.56 -47.35 -22.74
N ILE A 22 -18.59 -46.78 -22.02
CA ILE A 22 -17.22 -47.31 -21.91
C ILE A 22 -16.87 -47.59 -20.44
N PRO A 23 -16.27 -48.75 -20.11
CA PRO A 23 -15.79 -49.03 -18.77
C PRO A 23 -14.62 -48.12 -18.37
N LEU A 24 -14.51 -47.82 -17.08
CA LEU A 24 -13.50 -46.90 -16.54
C LEU A 24 -12.06 -47.14 -17.02
N PRO A 25 -11.50 -48.36 -16.98
CA PRO A 25 -10.13 -48.58 -17.44
C PRO A 25 -9.93 -48.23 -18.91
N GLU A 26 -10.87 -48.61 -19.79
CA GLU A 26 -10.80 -48.33 -21.23
C GLU A 26 -10.95 -46.84 -21.52
N ALA A 27 -11.88 -46.16 -20.83
CA ALA A 27 -12.05 -44.71 -20.94
C ALA A 27 -10.75 -43.96 -20.58
N CYS A 28 -10.04 -44.42 -19.55
CA CYS A 28 -8.76 -43.83 -19.16
C CYS A 28 -7.63 -44.15 -20.13
N LEU A 29 -7.62 -45.34 -20.75
CA LEU A 29 -6.66 -45.71 -21.80
C LEU A 29 -6.87 -44.89 -23.07
N LEU A 30 -8.12 -44.73 -23.51
CA LEU A 30 -8.49 -43.81 -24.59
C LEU A 30 -8.03 -42.40 -24.27
N TRP A 31 -8.25 -41.92 -23.05
CA TRP A 31 -7.80 -40.58 -22.66
C TRP A 31 -6.27 -40.48 -22.64
N CYS A 32 -5.57 -41.58 -22.38
CA CYS A 32 -4.12 -41.68 -22.50
C CYS A 32 -3.60 -41.71 -23.95
N GLY A 33 -4.47 -41.80 -24.95
CA GLY A 33 -4.10 -41.82 -26.36
C GLY A 33 -3.93 -43.21 -26.96
N VAL A 34 -4.38 -44.26 -26.27
CA VAL A 34 -4.47 -45.62 -26.84
C VAL A 34 -5.61 -45.65 -27.85
N SER A 35 -5.39 -46.26 -29.01
CA SER A 35 -6.42 -46.41 -30.05
C SER A 35 -7.48 -47.43 -29.63
N PHE A 36 -8.65 -47.39 -30.28
CA PHE A 36 -9.73 -48.32 -29.97
C PHE A 36 -9.36 -49.78 -30.28
N GLU A 37 -8.54 -50.00 -31.32
CA GLU A 37 -8.13 -51.34 -31.75
C GLU A 37 -7.26 -52.04 -30.70
N ASP A 38 -6.44 -51.27 -29.97
CA ASP A 38 -5.46 -51.82 -29.02
C ASP A 38 -6.02 -51.98 -27.60
N LEU A 39 -7.20 -51.41 -27.29
CA LEU A 39 -7.78 -51.40 -25.94
C LEU A 39 -7.87 -52.78 -25.31
N ALA A 40 -8.37 -53.77 -26.05
CA ALA A 40 -8.62 -55.10 -25.52
C ALA A 40 -7.33 -55.80 -25.06
N ASP A 41 -6.20 -55.51 -25.70
CA ASP A 41 -4.90 -56.08 -25.34
C ASP A 41 -4.24 -55.29 -24.20
N GLU A 42 -4.32 -53.97 -24.23
CA GLU A 42 -3.80 -53.10 -23.17
C GLU A 42 -4.54 -53.31 -21.84
N VAL A 43 -5.86 -53.61 -21.87
CA VAL A 43 -6.66 -53.93 -20.67
C VAL A 43 -6.14 -55.17 -19.95
N LYS A 44 -5.64 -56.19 -20.68
CA LYS A 44 -5.12 -57.44 -20.08
C LYS A 44 -3.85 -57.21 -19.25
N LEU A 45 -3.11 -56.15 -19.55
CA LEU A 45 -1.86 -55.80 -18.89
C LEU A 45 -2.06 -54.88 -17.68
N LEU A 46 -3.28 -54.45 -17.40
CA LEU A 46 -3.58 -53.56 -16.29
C LEU A 46 -3.43 -54.27 -14.95
N THR A 47 -2.82 -53.56 -14.00
CA THR A 47 -2.82 -53.94 -12.59
C THR A 47 -3.77 -53.01 -11.83
N ASN A 48 -4.74 -53.58 -11.12
CA ASN A 48 -5.58 -52.82 -10.21
C ASN A 48 -4.82 -52.58 -8.90
N ILE A 49 -4.52 -51.32 -8.59
CA ILE A 49 -3.79 -50.94 -7.38
C ILE A 49 -4.74 -50.71 -6.21
N SER A 50 -5.92 -50.14 -6.49
CA SER A 50 -6.94 -49.82 -5.49
C SER A 50 -8.27 -49.51 -6.18
N GLN A 51 -9.35 -49.35 -5.42
CA GLN A 51 -10.70 -48.98 -5.85
C GLN A 51 -10.77 -48.10 -7.13
N SER A 52 -10.99 -48.73 -8.29
CA SER A 52 -11.02 -48.11 -9.64
C SER A 52 -9.76 -47.33 -10.06
N ILE A 53 -8.59 -47.63 -9.50
CA ILE A 53 -7.30 -47.04 -9.86
C ILE A 53 -6.44 -48.13 -10.48
N TYR A 54 -6.14 -47.94 -11.76
CA TYR A 54 -5.41 -48.90 -12.58
C TYR A 54 -4.05 -48.34 -12.97
N LYS A 55 -3.08 -49.23 -13.11
CA LYS A 55 -1.75 -48.93 -13.61
C LYS A 55 -1.40 -49.87 -14.74
N HIS A 56 -0.74 -49.32 -15.75
CA HIS A 56 -0.19 -50.07 -16.87
C HIS A 56 1.35 -50.04 -16.78
N PRO A 57 2.07 -51.13 -17.11
CA PRO A 57 3.53 -51.16 -17.11
C PRO A 57 4.17 -50.12 -18.04
N TYR A 58 3.52 -49.83 -19.17
CA TYR A 58 4.09 -48.97 -20.22
C TYR A 58 3.37 -47.62 -20.41
N ILE A 59 2.16 -47.44 -19.86
CA ILE A 59 1.36 -46.21 -20.01
C ILE A 59 1.31 -45.47 -18.67
N PRO A 60 2.23 -44.51 -18.43
CA PRO A 60 2.38 -43.87 -17.12
C PRO A 60 1.24 -42.88 -16.79
N CYS A 61 0.51 -42.37 -17.79
CA CYS A 61 -0.61 -41.45 -17.55
C CYS A 61 -1.84 -42.14 -16.95
N LEU A 62 -1.98 -43.47 -17.09
CA LEU A 62 -3.20 -44.19 -16.74
C LEU A 62 -3.54 -44.06 -15.26
N GLU A 63 -2.56 -44.24 -14.37
CA GLU A 63 -2.79 -44.12 -12.93
C GLU A 63 -3.28 -42.72 -12.54
N LYS A 64 -2.70 -41.68 -13.16
CA LYS A 64 -3.11 -40.29 -12.91
C LYS A 64 -4.54 -40.06 -13.38
N LYS A 65 -4.89 -40.49 -14.59
CA LYS A 65 -6.23 -40.29 -15.17
C LYS A 65 -7.31 -41.09 -14.45
N THR A 66 -7.01 -42.32 -14.03
CA THR A 66 -7.94 -43.13 -13.21
C THR A 66 -8.17 -42.51 -11.83
N ARG A 67 -7.14 -41.94 -11.19
CA ARG A 67 -7.30 -41.19 -9.92
C ARG A 67 -8.17 -39.93 -10.10
N VAL A 68 -7.96 -39.17 -11.17
CA VAL A 68 -8.75 -37.96 -11.49
C VAL A 68 -10.22 -38.32 -11.67
N ILE A 69 -10.51 -39.34 -12.47
CA ILE A 69 -11.88 -39.82 -12.72
C ILE A 69 -12.51 -40.36 -11.43
N ASN A 70 -11.80 -41.20 -10.67
CA ASN A 70 -12.33 -41.73 -9.42
C ASN A 70 -12.68 -40.61 -8.43
N ARG A 71 -11.85 -39.56 -8.36
CA ARG A 71 -12.15 -38.37 -7.55
C ARG A 71 -13.38 -37.62 -8.05
N ALA A 72 -13.48 -37.39 -9.36
CA ALA A 72 -14.62 -36.69 -9.97
C ALA A 72 -15.95 -37.42 -9.72
N ILE A 73 -15.95 -38.75 -9.75
CA ILE A 73 -17.12 -39.57 -9.40
C ILE A 73 -17.51 -39.37 -7.94
N ASN A 74 -16.54 -39.48 -7.02
CA ASN A 74 -16.81 -39.35 -5.59
C ASN A 74 -17.27 -37.94 -5.20
N GLU A 75 -16.88 -36.91 -5.96
CA GLU A 75 -17.34 -35.53 -5.81
C GLU A 75 -18.66 -35.24 -6.54
N GLY A 76 -19.21 -36.21 -7.31
CA GLY A 76 -20.43 -36.03 -8.09
C GLY A 76 -20.30 -35.12 -9.31
N LYS A 77 -19.07 -34.86 -9.76
CA LYS A 77 -18.78 -34.04 -10.96
C LYS A 77 -18.89 -34.84 -12.26
N LEU A 78 -18.68 -36.16 -12.18
CA LEU A 78 -18.82 -37.06 -13.31
C LEU A 78 -19.77 -38.18 -12.93
N ARG A 79 -20.89 -38.28 -13.66
CA ARG A 79 -21.85 -39.36 -13.49
C ARG A 79 -21.21 -40.66 -13.95
N VAL A 80 -21.33 -41.69 -13.12
CA VAL A 80 -20.93 -43.06 -13.46
C VAL A 80 -22.17 -43.95 -13.52
N VAL A 81 -22.22 -44.86 -14.47
CA VAL A 81 -23.36 -45.78 -14.63
C VAL A 81 -22.86 -47.22 -14.58
N ARG A 82 -23.78 -48.16 -14.42
CA ARG A 82 -23.53 -49.61 -14.57
C ARG A 82 -23.44 -49.96 -16.06
N GLU A 83 -23.05 -51.19 -16.39
CA GLU A 83 -22.89 -51.69 -17.77
C GLU A 83 -24.11 -51.53 -18.69
N HIS A 84 -25.31 -51.33 -18.12
CA HIS A 84 -26.55 -51.10 -18.87
C HIS A 84 -26.96 -49.62 -18.96
N GLY A 85 -26.13 -48.69 -18.51
CA GLY A 85 -26.41 -47.24 -18.56
C GLY A 85 -27.22 -46.68 -17.38
N GLU A 86 -27.64 -47.54 -16.44
CA GLU A 86 -28.41 -47.15 -15.25
C GLU A 86 -27.52 -46.92 -14.02
N GLY A 87 -28.00 -46.08 -13.10
CA GLY A 87 -27.33 -45.79 -11.83
C GLY A 87 -26.48 -44.52 -11.84
N GLY A 88 -25.82 -44.29 -10.70
CA GLY A 88 -25.09 -43.06 -10.39
C GLY A 88 -25.89 -41.78 -10.55
N GLU A 89 -27.21 -41.88 -10.48
CA GLU A 89 -28.11 -40.74 -10.45
C GLU A 89 -28.02 -40.06 -9.09
N ILE A 90 -28.30 -38.76 -9.10
CA ILE A 90 -28.46 -38.01 -7.86
C ILE A 90 -29.74 -38.49 -7.18
N ILE A 91 -29.60 -38.97 -5.95
CA ILE A 91 -30.71 -39.50 -5.18
C ILE A 91 -31.59 -38.33 -4.71
N THR A 92 -32.87 -38.37 -5.07
CA THR A 92 -33.89 -37.42 -4.62
C THR A 92 -34.79 -38.01 -3.54
N ASP A 93 -35.49 -37.16 -2.79
CA ASP A 93 -36.58 -37.56 -1.90
C ASP A 93 -37.91 -37.72 -2.68
N TYR A 94 -38.97 -38.14 -1.97
CA TYR A 94 -40.30 -38.33 -2.55
C TYR A 94 -40.97 -37.02 -3.01
N LEU A 95 -40.38 -35.86 -2.71
CA LEU A 95 -40.82 -34.52 -3.12
C LEU A 95 -39.95 -33.97 -4.26
N GLY A 96 -38.93 -34.72 -4.72
CA GLY A 96 -38.02 -34.31 -5.79
C GLY A 96 -36.81 -33.48 -5.33
N ASN A 97 -36.59 -33.30 -4.02
CA ASN A 97 -35.42 -32.57 -3.52
C ASN A 97 -34.16 -33.46 -3.53
N ILE A 98 -33.02 -32.90 -3.91
CA ILE A 98 -31.72 -33.59 -3.89
C ILE A 98 -31.33 -33.93 -2.46
N LYS A 99 -31.16 -35.22 -2.16
CA LYS A 99 -30.58 -35.66 -0.89
C LYS A 99 -29.10 -35.32 -0.85
N ARG A 100 -28.62 -34.88 0.30
CA ARG A 100 -27.21 -34.50 0.50
C ARG A 100 -26.59 -35.28 1.65
N ASP A 101 -25.28 -35.49 1.58
CA ASP A 101 -24.50 -36.04 2.67
C ASP A 101 -24.30 -35.00 3.80
N ASN A 102 -23.65 -35.42 4.91
CA ASN A 102 -23.34 -34.54 6.04
C ASN A 102 -22.39 -33.37 5.69
N LYS A 103 -21.80 -33.37 4.49
CA LYS A 103 -20.89 -32.33 3.98
C LYS A 103 -21.56 -31.43 2.93
N GLY A 104 -22.86 -31.63 2.65
CA GLY A 104 -23.62 -30.86 1.69
C GLY A 104 -23.47 -31.31 0.23
N ASN A 105 -22.79 -32.41 -0.06
CA ASN A 105 -22.67 -32.95 -1.42
C ASN A 105 -23.91 -33.76 -1.79
N PRO A 106 -24.34 -33.77 -3.07
CA PRO A 106 -25.42 -34.64 -3.53
C PRO A 106 -25.11 -36.11 -3.21
N LEU A 107 -26.10 -36.83 -2.69
CA LEU A 107 -26.00 -38.27 -2.50
C LEU A 107 -26.22 -38.95 -3.86
N ILE A 108 -25.34 -39.88 -4.22
CA ILE A 108 -25.31 -40.52 -5.54
C ILE A 108 -25.60 -42.00 -5.39
N ASP A 109 -26.38 -42.59 -6.31
CA ASP A 109 -26.57 -44.04 -6.37
C ASP A 109 -25.22 -44.75 -6.53
N HIS A 110 -24.92 -45.66 -5.61
CA HIS A 110 -23.60 -46.29 -5.57
C HIS A 110 -23.44 -47.30 -6.71
N VAL A 111 -22.40 -47.07 -7.53
CA VAL A 111 -21.92 -48.03 -8.53
C VAL A 111 -20.60 -48.63 -8.05
N ALA A 112 -20.59 -49.96 -7.91
CA ALA A 112 -19.42 -50.73 -7.51
C ALA A 112 -18.24 -50.46 -8.46
N TYR A 113 -17.02 -50.39 -7.91
CA TYR A 113 -15.81 -49.90 -8.57
C TYR A 113 -15.47 -50.60 -9.91
N ASP A 114 -15.77 -51.88 -10.00
CA ASP A 114 -15.56 -52.77 -11.15
C ASP A 114 -16.65 -52.63 -12.22
N ARG A 115 -17.84 -52.15 -11.85
CA ARG A 115 -18.99 -51.98 -12.76
C ARG A 115 -19.13 -50.57 -13.31
N ARG A 116 -18.12 -49.71 -13.10
CA ARG A 116 -18.16 -48.30 -13.46
C ARG A 116 -17.97 -48.10 -14.96
N HIS A 117 -19.00 -47.58 -15.60
CA HIS A 117 -19.01 -47.18 -17.00
C HIS A 117 -19.41 -45.71 -17.15
N PHE A 118 -19.08 -45.11 -18.29
CA PHE A 118 -19.39 -43.72 -18.61
C PHE A 118 -20.00 -43.61 -19.98
N TRP A 119 -20.91 -42.65 -20.11
CA TRP A 119 -21.27 -42.16 -21.43
C TRP A 119 -20.08 -41.42 -22.04
N ILE A 120 -19.65 -41.76 -23.27
CA ILE A 120 -18.54 -41.05 -23.93
C ILE A 120 -18.81 -39.54 -23.96
N LYS A 121 -20.07 -39.16 -24.23
CA LYS A 121 -20.51 -37.76 -24.25
C LYS A 121 -20.24 -37.04 -22.92
N ASP A 122 -20.54 -37.68 -21.80
CA ASP A 122 -20.33 -37.11 -20.47
C ASP A 122 -18.83 -37.00 -20.16
N LEU A 123 -18.05 -38.00 -20.56
CA LEU A 123 -16.60 -37.96 -20.44
C LEU A 123 -15.98 -36.84 -21.28
N LYS A 124 -16.41 -36.67 -22.54
CA LYS A 124 -15.97 -35.57 -23.43
C LYS A 124 -16.28 -34.20 -22.83
N ALA A 125 -17.49 -34.04 -22.29
CA ALA A 125 -17.90 -32.80 -21.63
C ALA A 125 -17.01 -32.51 -20.41
N PHE A 126 -16.81 -33.51 -19.54
CA PHE A 126 -15.97 -33.40 -18.36
C PHE A 126 -14.52 -33.01 -18.71
N ILE A 127 -13.91 -33.68 -19.70
CA ILE A 127 -12.54 -33.38 -20.15
C ILE A 127 -12.47 -31.98 -20.75
N SER A 128 -13.44 -31.57 -21.57
CA SER A 128 -13.43 -30.24 -22.19
C SER A 128 -13.54 -29.10 -21.17
N GLU A 129 -14.33 -29.30 -20.12
CA GLU A 129 -14.52 -28.31 -19.05
C GLU A 129 -13.32 -28.23 -18.11
N ASN A 130 -12.78 -29.38 -17.67
CA ASN A 130 -11.77 -29.44 -16.61
C ASN A 130 -10.34 -29.50 -17.16
N PHE A 131 -10.15 -29.99 -18.38
CA PHE A 131 -8.85 -30.23 -19.00
C PHE A 131 -8.84 -29.84 -20.50
N PRO A 132 -9.10 -28.56 -20.85
CA PRO A 132 -9.26 -28.12 -22.24
C PRO A 132 -8.03 -28.36 -23.13
N ASN A 133 -6.85 -28.46 -22.51
CA ASN A 133 -5.58 -28.72 -23.19
C ASN A 133 -5.23 -30.22 -23.33
N ASP A 134 -5.98 -31.13 -22.70
CA ASP A 134 -5.71 -32.59 -22.68
C ASP A 134 -6.88 -33.34 -23.35
N ARG A 135 -7.15 -32.99 -24.61
CA ARG A 135 -8.20 -33.55 -25.47
C ARG A 135 -7.56 -34.44 -26.56
N PRO A 136 -7.39 -35.76 -26.33
CA PRO A 136 -6.73 -36.63 -27.29
C PRO A 136 -7.66 -36.98 -28.46
N LYS A 137 -7.07 -37.16 -29.65
CA LYS A 137 -7.78 -37.54 -30.89
C LYS A 137 -8.49 -38.89 -30.81
N THR A 138 -8.07 -39.75 -29.90
CA THR A 138 -8.67 -41.05 -29.61
C THR A 138 -10.05 -40.92 -28.96
N ILE A 139 -10.37 -39.77 -28.37
CA ILE A 139 -11.70 -39.46 -27.83
C ILE A 139 -12.38 -38.40 -28.69
N PHE A 140 -11.67 -37.32 -29.05
CA PHE A 140 -12.22 -36.14 -29.71
C PHE A 140 -12.02 -36.16 -31.22
N TYR A 141 -13.07 -35.81 -31.97
CA TYR A 141 -12.99 -35.66 -33.42
C TYR A 141 -12.26 -34.36 -33.81
N ASP A 142 -11.73 -34.30 -35.03
CA ASP A 142 -10.96 -33.15 -35.52
C ASP A 142 -11.77 -31.83 -35.53
N GLU A 143 -13.10 -31.91 -35.68
CA GLU A 143 -13.99 -30.75 -35.57
C GLU A 143 -14.07 -30.20 -34.13
N GLU A 144 -14.01 -31.08 -33.13
CA GLU A 144 -14.09 -30.73 -31.70
C GLU A 144 -12.77 -30.15 -31.18
N LEU A 145 -11.65 -30.46 -31.84
CA LEU A 145 -10.31 -30.00 -31.47
C LEU A 145 -9.97 -28.59 -31.99
N LYS A 146 -10.81 -28.00 -32.87
CA LYS A 146 -10.59 -26.65 -33.36
C LYS A 146 -10.64 -25.65 -32.19
N PRO A 147 -9.64 -24.76 -32.06
CA PRO A 147 -9.71 -23.73 -31.04
C PRO A 147 -10.90 -22.81 -31.38
N SER A 148 -11.88 -22.75 -30.49
CA SER A 148 -13.04 -21.87 -30.60
C SER A 148 -12.62 -20.42 -30.31
N VAL A 149 -11.71 -19.86 -31.12
CA VAL A 149 -11.46 -18.42 -31.08
C VAL A 149 -12.64 -17.77 -31.79
N ASN A 150 -13.65 -17.41 -31.01
CA ASN A 150 -14.75 -16.60 -31.52
C ASN A 150 -14.17 -15.24 -31.90
N VAL A 151 -14.26 -14.89 -33.19
CA VAL A 151 -13.78 -13.60 -33.74
C VAL A 151 -14.38 -12.42 -32.97
N GLU A 152 -15.62 -12.58 -32.48
CA GLU A 152 -16.33 -11.58 -31.69
C GLU A 152 -15.65 -11.30 -30.34
N ASP A 153 -15.14 -12.33 -29.66
CA ASP A 153 -14.46 -12.17 -28.37
C ASP A 153 -13.10 -11.50 -28.55
N ASN A 154 -12.42 -11.76 -29.66
CA ASN A 154 -11.16 -11.08 -30.00
C ASN A 154 -11.39 -9.58 -30.27
N LEU A 155 -12.46 -9.23 -30.99
CA LEU A 155 -12.83 -7.82 -31.20
C LEU A 155 -13.19 -7.11 -29.89
N LYS A 156 -13.94 -7.76 -29.00
CA LYS A 156 -14.26 -7.22 -27.66
C LYS A 156 -13.00 -7.00 -26.82
N LEU A 157 -12.05 -7.94 -26.87
CA LEU A 157 -10.78 -7.82 -26.16
C LEU A 157 -9.93 -6.67 -26.71
N GLN A 158 -9.87 -6.51 -28.03
CA GLN A 158 -9.15 -5.40 -28.66
C GLN A 158 -9.75 -4.03 -28.29
N ALA A 159 -11.09 -3.93 -28.27
CA ALA A 159 -11.76 -2.71 -27.83
C ALA A 159 -11.41 -2.35 -26.38
N LYS A 160 -11.41 -3.33 -25.47
CA LYS A 160 -10.99 -3.14 -24.07
C LYS A 160 -9.53 -2.73 -23.94
N ILE A 161 -8.64 -3.30 -24.75
CA ILE A 161 -7.22 -2.92 -24.75
C ILE A 161 -7.08 -1.44 -25.13
N ASN A 162 -7.78 -0.98 -26.16
CA ASN A 162 -7.73 0.42 -26.59
C ASN A 162 -8.29 1.37 -25.52
N GLU A 163 -9.41 1.01 -24.88
CA GLU A 163 -9.99 1.79 -23.78
C GLU A 163 -9.02 1.92 -22.59
N LEU A 164 -8.39 0.80 -22.20
CA LEU A 164 -7.40 0.79 -21.12
C LEU A 164 -6.17 1.65 -21.47
N GLN A 165 -5.72 1.63 -22.73
CA GLN A 165 -4.61 2.48 -23.17
C GLN A 165 -4.95 3.98 -23.10
N ILE A 166 -6.16 4.37 -23.50
CA ILE A 166 -6.63 5.76 -23.38
C ILE A 166 -6.67 6.19 -21.92
N THR A 167 -7.23 5.34 -21.05
CA THR A 167 -7.32 5.61 -19.61
C THR A 167 -5.92 5.77 -19.01
N LEU A 168 -5.01 4.86 -19.34
CA LEU A 168 -3.62 4.89 -18.87
C LEU A 168 -2.90 6.16 -19.31
N ALA A 169 -3.05 6.59 -20.56
CA ALA A 169 -2.49 7.85 -21.04
C ALA A 169 -3.06 9.07 -20.28
N SER A 170 -4.36 9.05 -19.96
CA SER A 170 -5.01 10.13 -19.20
C SER A 170 -4.49 10.21 -17.76
N GLU A 171 -4.33 9.08 -17.08
CA GLU A 171 -3.81 9.03 -15.71
C GLU A 171 -2.32 9.42 -15.66
N GLN A 172 -1.52 9.01 -16.66
CA GLN A 172 -0.14 9.46 -16.79
C GLN A 172 -0.02 10.98 -17.00
N SER A 173 -0.99 11.61 -17.66
CA SER A 173 -1.04 13.07 -17.76
C SER A 173 -1.26 13.71 -16.39
N LYS A 174 -2.24 13.21 -15.61
CA LYS A 174 -2.54 13.72 -14.27
C LYS A 174 -1.35 13.59 -13.32
N ILE A 175 -0.62 12.47 -13.39
CA ILE A 175 0.60 12.27 -12.59
C ILE A 175 1.63 13.36 -12.87
N ARG A 176 1.87 13.70 -14.14
CA ARG A 176 2.80 14.79 -14.52
C ARG A 176 2.34 16.14 -13.97
N ASP A 177 1.04 16.43 -14.03
CA ASP A 177 0.50 17.68 -13.47
C ASP A 177 0.68 17.75 -11.95
N TYR A 178 0.47 16.63 -11.25
CA TYR A 178 0.71 16.56 -9.80
C TYR A 178 2.19 16.70 -9.43
N GLU A 179 3.10 16.11 -10.20
CA GLU A 179 4.54 16.26 -9.98
C GLU A 179 4.97 17.74 -10.12
N LEU A 180 4.49 18.44 -11.14
CA LEU A 180 4.74 19.88 -11.31
C LEU A 180 4.18 20.70 -10.14
N ALA A 181 2.96 20.40 -9.69
CA ALA A 181 2.36 21.07 -8.55
C ALA A 181 3.15 20.81 -7.25
N MET A 182 3.61 19.57 -7.02
CA MET A 182 4.44 19.22 -5.87
C MET A 182 5.79 19.95 -5.89
N GLN A 183 6.44 20.05 -7.04
CA GLN A 183 7.70 20.79 -7.17
C GLN A 183 7.50 22.29 -6.88
N SER A 184 6.44 22.88 -7.42
CA SER A 184 6.08 24.29 -7.15
C SER A 184 5.82 24.53 -5.66
N LEU A 185 5.05 23.65 -5.01
CA LEU A 185 4.75 23.76 -3.58
C LEU A 185 6.01 23.56 -2.71
N SER A 186 6.87 22.61 -3.08
CA SER A 186 8.15 22.39 -2.41
C SER A 186 9.04 23.63 -2.48
N HIS A 187 9.09 24.28 -3.66
CA HIS A 187 9.83 25.51 -3.84
C HIS A 187 9.27 26.65 -2.98
N GLN A 188 7.94 26.84 -2.95
CA GLN A 188 7.29 27.84 -2.09
C GLN A 188 7.55 27.58 -0.60
N THR A 189 7.50 26.32 -0.17
CA THR A 189 7.76 25.95 1.22
C THR A 189 9.20 26.27 1.62
N GLN A 190 10.16 26.01 0.72
CA GLN A 190 11.56 26.34 0.96
C GLN A 190 11.77 27.85 1.09
N LEU A 191 11.13 28.66 0.23
CA LEU A 191 11.19 30.12 0.32
C LEU A 191 10.53 30.66 1.59
N ALA A 192 9.39 30.10 1.99
CA ALA A 192 8.72 30.50 3.23
C ALA A 192 9.60 30.18 4.46
N LYS A 193 10.28 29.04 4.45
CA LYS A 193 11.19 28.62 5.52
C LYS A 193 12.38 29.58 5.66
N THR A 194 13.01 29.96 4.55
CA THR A 194 14.14 30.91 4.59
C THR A 194 13.70 32.30 5.04
N ALA A 195 12.53 32.76 4.60
CA ALA A 195 11.96 34.03 5.06
C ALA A 195 11.63 34.01 6.56
N GLN A 196 11.11 32.90 7.08
CA GLN A 196 10.86 32.73 8.51
C GLN A 196 12.16 32.77 9.32
N GLN A 197 13.20 32.08 8.87
CA GLN A 197 14.51 32.08 9.54
C GLN A 197 15.11 33.49 9.60
N ASP A 198 15.08 34.25 8.50
CA ASP A 198 15.54 35.65 8.49
C ASP A 198 14.71 36.53 9.44
N ALA A 199 13.39 36.35 9.50
CA ALA A 199 12.54 37.08 10.44
C ALA A 199 12.87 36.75 11.91
N GLU A 200 13.12 35.47 12.23
CA GLU A 200 13.53 35.03 13.56
C GLU A 200 14.89 35.62 13.97
N GLU A 201 15.87 35.64 13.07
CA GLU A 201 17.16 36.29 13.32
C GLU A 201 17.01 37.78 13.60
N ARG A 202 16.17 38.49 12.85
CA ARG A 202 15.89 39.91 13.07
C ARG A 202 15.23 40.15 14.43
N LEU A 203 14.28 39.30 14.83
CA LEU A 203 13.63 39.38 16.13
C LEU A 203 14.62 39.14 17.28
N GLU A 204 15.51 38.16 17.14
CA GLU A 204 16.50 37.87 18.19
C GLU A 204 17.51 39.01 18.33
N ARG A 205 17.98 39.61 17.22
CA ARG A 205 18.79 40.83 17.28
C ARG A 205 18.05 41.98 17.98
N GLY A 206 16.76 42.15 17.67
CA GLY A 206 15.91 43.16 18.33
C GLY A 206 15.76 42.93 19.83
N ARG A 207 15.56 41.67 20.26
CA ARG A 207 15.50 41.29 21.68
C ARG A 207 16.81 41.57 22.40
N GLU A 208 17.93 41.26 21.77
CA GLU A 208 19.25 41.48 22.36
C GLU A 208 19.53 42.97 22.56
N LEU A 209 19.24 43.79 21.56
CA LEU A 209 19.32 45.26 21.67
C LEU A 209 18.41 45.79 22.78
N TYR A 210 17.19 45.24 22.91
CA TYR A 210 16.27 45.62 23.98
C TYR A 210 16.83 45.27 25.37
N ARG A 211 17.40 44.06 25.56
CA ARG A 211 18.06 43.66 26.81
C ARG A 211 19.22 44.61 27.16
N GLN A 212 20.04 44.99 26.17
CA GLN A 212 21.14 45.93 26.36
C GLN A 212 20.64 47.31 26.78
N LEU A 213 19.63 47.84 26.09
CA LEU A 213 19.00 49.13 26.42
C LEU A 213 18.38 49.11 27.82
N GLN A 214 17.70 48.03 28.20
CA GLN A 214 17.09 47.91 29.51
C GLN A 214 18.14 47.85 30.62
N THR A 215 19.27 47.17 30.37
CA THR A 215 20.42 47.14 31.29
C THR A 215 21.02 48.54 31.46
N ALA A 216 21.25 49.26 30.35
CA ALA A 216 21.77 50.63 30.39
C ALA A 216 20.79 51.60 31.10
N TYR A 217 19.49 51.47 30.85
CA TYR A 217 18.46 52.26 31.53
C TYR A 217 18.47 52.01 33.03
N ASN A 218 18.53 50.75 33.46
CA ASN A 218 18.58 50.38 34.88
C ASN A 218 19.84 50.90 35.58
N GLN A 219 20.98 50.98 34.87
CA GLN A 219 22.21 51.60 35.39
C GLN A 219 22.09 53.12 35.55
N LEU A 220 21.34 53.78 34.66
CA LEU A 220 21.09 55.22 34.70
C LEU A 220 19.98 55.60 35.69
N LYS A 221 19.09 54.65 36.01
CA LYS A 221 17.96 54.86 36.91
C LYS A 221 18.48 55.24 38.31
N LEU A 222 18.16 56.46 38.72
CA LEU A 222 18.47 56.96 40.05
C LEU A 222 17.71 56.13 41.12
N PRO A 223 18.34 55.83 42.27
CA PRO A 223 17.61 55.20 43.38
C PRO A 223 16.47 56.13 43.83
N PRO A 224 15.31 55.58 44.20
CA PRO A 224 14.10 56.36 44.52
C PRO A 224 14.29 57.33 45.70
N GLU A 225 15.34 57.15 46.52
CA GLU A 225 15.68 58.03 47.64
C GLU A 225 16.60 59.20 47.27
N SER A 226 17.09 59.29 46.03
CA SER A 226 17.91 60.44 45.65
C SER A 226 17.03 61.66 45.39
N ASN A 227 17.16 62.68 46.24
CA ASN A 227 16.53 64.01 46.08
C ASN A 227 17.11 64.82 44.88
N ILE A 228 17.68 64.12 43.89
CA ILE A 228 18.32 64.69 42.70
C ILE A 228 17.23 65.03 41.70
N ASN A 229 16.80 66.29 41.71
CA ASN A 229 15.93 66.86 40.67
C ASN A 229 16.78 67.20 39.42
N LEU A 230 16.28 66.86 38.22
CA LEU A 230 16.92 67.18 36.94
C LEU A 230 17.20 68.68 36.81
N ASP A 231 16.26 69.52 37.26
CA ASP A 231 16.40 70.97 37.22
C ASP A 231 17.57 71.45 38.08
N ASN A 232 17.69 70.92 39.31
CA ASN A 232 18.80 71.23 40.20
C ASN A 232 20.13 70.74 39.63
N THR A 233 20.12 69.61 38.91
CA THR A 233 21.33 69.04 38.29
C THR A 233 21.82 69.89 37.12
N LEU A 234 20.91 70.30 36.23
CA LEU A 234 21.23 71.17 35.09
C LEU A 234 21.66 72.56 35.57
N TYR A 235 21.00 73.09 36.60
CA TYR A 235 21.38 74.35 37.21
C TYR A 235 22.78 74.29 37.82
N LEU A 236 23.05 73.28 38.65
CA LEU A 236 24.37 73.07 39.27
C LEU A 236 25.45 72.87 38.20
N LEU A 237 25.18 72.15 37.11
CA LEU A 237 26.13 71.99 36.01
C LEU A 237 26.50 73.34 35.38
N GLY A 238 25.50 74.21 35.15
CA GLY A 238 25.74 75.57 34.66
C GLY A 238 26.64 76.38 35.61
N GLU A 239 26.43 76.25 36.91
CA GLU A 239 27.28 76.91 37.91
C GLU A 239 28.69 76.34 37.98
N VAL A 240 28.85 75.01 37.89
CA VAL A 240 30.16 74.36 37.82
C VAL A 240 30.93 74.84 36.58
N ILE A 241 30.28 74.91 35.42
CA ILE A 241 30.89 75.43 34.19
C ILE A 241 31.32 76.89 34.37
N ASN A 242 30.47 77.72 35.00
CA ASN A 242 30.76 79.13 35.25
C ASN A 242 31.87 79.34 36.30
N ALA A 243 31.93 78.48 37.31
CA ALA A 243 32.96 78.48 38.34
C ALA A 243 34.32 78.08 37.76
N VAL A 244 34.35 76.98 37.01
CA VAL A 244 35.58 76.41 36.42
C VAL A 244 36.12 77.32 35.32
N LYS A 245 35.29 77.76 34.37
CA LYS A 245 35.66 78.62 33.22
C LYS A 245 37.00 78.18 32.57
N SER A 246 37.66 79.05 31.82
CA SER A 246 39.02 78.87 31.30
C SER A 246 40.11 79.16 32.34
N LYS A 247 39.81 79.05 33.64
CA LYS A 247 40.81 79.29 34.70
C LYS A 247 41.77 78.09 34.75
N HIS A 248 43.03 78.30 34.39
CA HIS A 248 44.09 77.29 34.51
C HIS A 248 44.50 77.11 35.98
N LYS A 249 43.71 76.36 36.74
CA LYS A 249 44.08 75.83 38.07
C LYS A 249 43.60 74.39 38.22
N GLN A 250 44.27 73.61 39.08
CA GLN A 250 43.75 72.30 39.49
C GLN A 250 42.56 72.52 40.43
N TRP A 251 41.41 71.97 40.04
CA TRP A 251 40.17 72.10 40.80
C TRP A 251 39.97 70.89 41.70
N THR A 252 39.81 71.14 42.99
CA THR A 252 39.29 70.14 43.93
C THR A 252 37.78 70.31 44.09
N GLN A 253 37.10 69.26 44.58
CA GLN A 253 35.66 69.34 44.86
C GLN A 253 35.32 70.55 45.73
N SER A 254 36.03 70.73 46.85
CA SER A 254 35.84 71.88 47.74
C SER A 254 36.07 73.20 47.02
N ALA A 255 37.14 73.32 46.23
CA ALA A 255 37.43 74.56 45.51
C ALA A 255 36.35 74.95 44.48
N ILE A 256 35.69 73.96 43.85
CA ILE A 256 34.55 74.21 42.94
C ILE A 256 33.34 74.70 43.75
N ILE A 257 33.04 74.03 44.86
CA ILE A 257 31.90 74.37 45.73
C ILE A 257 32.06 75.79 46.27
N ASP A 258 33.23 76.13 46.80
CA ASP A 258 33.52 77.47 47.33
C ASP A 258 33.35 78.57 46.27
N GLU A 259 33.81 78.31 45.04
CA GLU A 259 33.67 79.25 43.92
C GLU A 259 32.20 79.43 43.50
N ILE A 260 31.41 78.36 43.49
CA ILE A 260 29.96 78.43 43.22
C ILE A 260 29.27 79.29 44.28
N PHE A 261 29.56 79.09 45.56
CA PHE A 261 28.98 79.90 46.63
C PHE A 261 29.44 81.37 46.57
N THR A 262 30.67 81.62 46.13
CA THR A 262 31.18 82.97 45.87
C THR A 262 30.40 83.65 44.74
N LEU A 263 30.15 82.93 43.64
CA LEU A 263 29.35 83.43 42.50
C LEU A 263 27.89 83.70 42.86
N ARG A 264 27.31 82.93 43.79
CA ARG A 264 25.93 83.11 44.28
C ARG A 264 25.76 84.35 45.15
N GLN A 265 26.83 84.99 45.63
CA GLN A 265 26.79 86.18 46.49
C GLN A 265 25.82 86.05 47.68
N GLY A 266 25.79 84.87 48.32
CA GLY A 266 24.93 84.60 49.47
C GLY A 266 23.46 84.28 49.14
N LYS A 267 23.07 84.18 47.86
CA LYS A 267 21.73 83.70 47.48
C LYS A 267 21.63 82.19 47.74
N SER A 268 20.72 81.81 48.65
CA SER A 268 20.38 80.41 48.87
C SER A 268 19.45 79.91 47.77
N ILE A 269 19.73 78.71 47.25
CA ILE A 269 18.92 78.05 46.22
C ILE A 269 18.39 76.77 46.84
N THR A 270 17.07 76.69 46.99
CA THR A 270 16.39 75.57 47.63
C THR A 270 16.71 74.26 46.91
N GLY A 271 17.17 73.25 47.65
CA GLY A 271 17.58 71.95 47.10
C GLY A 271 18.96 71.94 46.45
N LEU A 272 19.73 73.01 46.59
CA LEU A 272 21.16 73.13 46.23
C LEU A 272 21.93 73.83 47.36
N GLU A 273 21.60 73.49 48.61
CA GLU A 273 22.39 73.85 49.79
C GLU A 273 23.77 73.18 49.72
N GLN A 274 24.74 73.70 50.49
CA GLN A 274 26.12 73.22 50.44
C GLN A 274 26.21 71.71 50.65
N ARG A 275 25.52 71.20 51.67
CA ARG A 275 25.45 69.77 51.99
C ARG A 275 24.90 68.94 50.83
N THR A 276 23.85 69.43 50.17
CA THR A 276 23.21 68.76 49.03
C THR A 276 24.16 68.69 47.84
N ILE A 277 24.90 69.77 47.56
CA ILE A 277 25.93 69.80 46.51
C ILE A 277 27.08 68.83 46.83
N GLU A 278 27.56 68.82 48.08
CA GLU A 278 28.62 67.90 48.53
C GLU A 278 28.20 66.42 48.38
N GLU A 279 26.95 66.11 48.72
CA GLU A 279 26.37 64.78 48.52
C GLU A 279 26.31 64.41 47.02
N TYR A 280 25.97 65.35 46.14
CA TYR A 280 25.96 65.10 44.69
C TYR A 280 27.37 64.78 44.15
N PHE A 281 28.38 65.58 44.51
CA PHE A 281 29.76 65.31 44.11
C PHE A 281 30.29 64.00 44.68
N SER A 282 29.98 63.69 45.95
CA SER A 282 30.38 62.43 46.60
C SER A 282 29.77 61.21 45.91
N ASN A 283 28.46 61.26 45.62
CA ASN A 283 27.76 60.19 44.92
C ASN A 283 28.27 60.01 43.48
N ALA A 284 28.54 61.12 42.77
CA ALA A 284 29.16 61.06 41.44
C ALA A 284 30.56 60.42 41.49
N ASN A 285 31.41 60.81 42.45
CA ASN A 285 32.74 60.23 42.62
C ASN A 285 32.70 58.73 42.95
N LYS A 286 31.75 58.28 43.78
CA LYS A 286 31.54 56.84 44.05
C LYS A 286 31.18 56.07 42.78
N ARG A 287 30.30 56.63 41.93
CA ARG A 287 29.91 56.02 40.64
C ARG A 287 31.06 55.97 39.64
N LEU A 288 31.89 57.01 39.60
CA LEU A 288 33.07 57.05 38.72
C LEU A 288 34.14 56.03 39.16
N LYS A 289 34.31 55.80 40.46
CA LYS A 289 35.24 54.80 40.99
C LYS A 289 34.74 53.35 40.89
N ALA A 290 33.44 53.14 40.69
CA ALA A 290 32.83 51.81 40.55
C ALA A 290 32.82 51.30 39.09
N LYS A 291 33.22 52.14 38.13
CA LYS A 291 33.57 51.75 36.76
C LYS A 291 35.05 51.44 36.67
#